data_AF-A0A4R0ICX5-F1
#
_entry.id   AF-A0A4R0ICX5-F1
#
_cell.length_a   1.000
_cell.length_b   1.000
_cell.length_c   1.000
_cell.angle_alpha   90.00
_cell.angle_beta   90.00
_cell.angle_gamma   90.00
#
_symmetry.space_group_name_H-M   'P 1'
#
loop_
_entity.id
_entity.type
_entity.pdbx_description
1 polymer ?
#
loop_
_entity_poly.entity_id
_entity_poly.type
_entity_poly.pdbx_seq_one_letter_code
_entity_poly.pdbx_strand_id
1 'polypeptide(L)'
;MRRTRRWLTYALVLSLPASLGVPATALAQPQHVAQVAAPQVARAAAGPLAAPLPARVKNASTVTAAGGTPSRVRELEERRTASSTSYRMSDGTTQVELSTEPVHYKDSKGKWQVIDTKVTAGSGEDSFENAKNSFRTRFGKSSDRLLTFEADGESIGLGAAGE
;
A
#
# COMPACT_ATOMS: atom_id res chain seq x y z
N MET A 1 37.80 39.27 7.60
CA MET A 1 36.35 39.46 7.90
C MET A 1 35.86 38.21 8.62
N ARG A 2 35.70 38.27 9.94
CA ARG A 2 35.36 37.11 10.79
C ARG A 2 33.83 37.00 10.87
N ARG A 3 33.24 35.99 10.23
CA ARG A 3 31.80 35.69 10.37
C ARG A 3 31.63 34.62 11.45
N THR A 4 31.20 35.07 12.62
CA THR A 4 30.97 34.28 13.83
C THR A 4 29.73 33.40 13.65
N ARG A 5 29.93 32.09 13.75
CA ARG A 5 28.89 31.06 13.93
C ARG A 5 28.10 31.36 15.21
N ARG A 6 26.79 31.56 15.10
CA ARG A 6 25.86 31.53 16.24
C ARG A 6 25.09 30.22 16.18
N TRP A 7 25.44 29.29 17.07
CA TRP A 7 24.69 28.07 17.32
C TRP A 7 23.62 28.43 18.35
N LEU A 8 22.35 28.30 17.98
CA LEU A 8 21.24 28.47 18.92
C LEU A 8 20.90 27.10 19.50
N THR A 9 21.44 26.83 20.68
CA THR A 9 21.04 25.71 21.54
C THR A 9 19.70 26.03 22.19
N TYR A 10 18.66 25.27 21.87
CA TYR A 10 17.43 25.22 22.68
C TYR A 10 17.52 24.02 23.62
N ALA A 11 17.75 24.30 24.90
CA ALA A 11 17.56 23.35 25.99
C ALA A 11 16.19 23.61 26.61
N LEU A 12 15.25 22.67 26.44
CA LEU A 12 14.00 22.63 27.18
C LEU A 12 14.06 21.42 28.12
N VAL A 13 13.95 21.70 29.41
CA VAL A 13 13.97 20.75 30.54
C VAL A 13 12.58 20.72 31.19
N LEU A 14 12.28 19.61 31.86
CA LEU A 14 11.09 19.18 32.65
C LEU A 14 10.08 18.31 31.88
N SER A 15 9.63 17.15 32.37
CA SER A 15 9.77 16.50 33.68
C SER A 15 9.37 15.01 33.60
N LEU A 16 10.15 14.14 34.25
CA LEU A 16 9.77 12.75 34.59
C LEU A 16 8.97 12.74 35.90
N PRO A 17 7.99 11.82 36.06
CA PRO A 17 7.69 11.26 37.36
C PRO A 17 8.24 9.82 37.47
N ALA A 18 8.99 9.62 38.55
CA ALA A 18 9.52 8.35 38.97
C ALA A 18 8.43 7.43 39.55
N SER A 19 8.69 6.15 39.35
CA SER A 19 8.11 4.91 39.88
C SER A 19 7.54 4.93 41.31
N LEU A 20 6.37 4.32 41.47
CA LEU A 20 5.95 3.61 42.68
C LEU A 20 5.51 2.20 42.30
N GLY A 21 6.28 1.21 42.76
CA GLY A 21 5.93 -0.21 42.69
C GLY A 21 4.87 -0.55 43.73
N VAL A 22 3.95 -1.44 43.36
CA VAL A 22 2.91 -1.99 44.26
C VAL A 22 3.15 -3.51 44.34
N PRO A 23 3.19 -4.10 45.54
CA PRO A 23 3.76 -5.44 45.75
C PRO A 23 2.85 -6.58 45.28
N ALA A 24 3.49 -7.66 44.84
CA ALA A 24 2.88 -8.95 44.57
C ALA A 24 2.71 -9.73 45.88
N THR A 25 1.53 -9.68 46.50
CA THR A 25 0.94 -10.78 47.31
C THR A 25 -0.43 -10.36 47.86
N ALA A 26 -1.50 -10.82 47.23
CA ALA A 26 -2.78 -11.04 47.91
C ALA A 26 -3.54 -12.13 47.15
N LEU A 27 -3.46 -13.34 47.69
CA LEU A 27 -4.22 -14.49 47.27
C LEU A 27 -5.72 -14.27 47.53
N ALA A 28 -6.53 -14.78 46.61
CA ALA A 28 -7.89 -15.27 46.82
C ALA A 28 -8.99 -14.24 47.19
N GLN A 29 -9.72 -13.78 46.17
CA GLN A 29 -11.16 -13.57 46.28
C GLN A 29 -11.87 -14.17 45.06
N PRO A 30 -12.90 -15.02 45.24
CA PRO A 30 -13.62 -15.64 44.14
C PRO A 30 -14.63 -14.66 43.51
N GLN A 31 -14.57 -14.59 42.18
CA GLN A 31 -15.72 -14.52 41.26
C GLN A 31 -16.91 -13.61 41.66
N HIS A 32 -16.97 -12.41 41.10
CA HIS A 32 -18.25 -11.84 40.64
C HIS A 32 -18.05 -11.27 39.24
N VAL A 33 -18.12 -12.14 38.23
CA VAL A 33 -18.41 -11.69 36.88
C VAL A 33 -19.81 -11.10 36.93
N ALA A 34 -19.91 -9.79 36.73
CA ALA A 34 -21.19 -9.14 36.51
C ALA A 34 -21.83 -9.81 35.29
N GLN A 35 -22.82 -10.66 35.54
CA GLN A 35 -23.57 -11.33 34.51
C GLN A 35 -24.41 -10.29 33.79
N VAL A 36 -23.91 -9.81 32.65
CA VAL A 36 -24.69 -8.94 31.76
C VAL A 36 -25.87 -9.78 31.29
N ALA A 37 -27.07 -9.45 31.78
CA ALA A 37 -28.30 -10.07 31.32
C ALA A 37 -28.44 -9.78 29.82
N ALA A 38 -28.17 -10.78 28.99
CA ALA A 38 -28.55 -10.74 27.59
C ALA A 38 -30.08 -10.60 27.52
N PRO A 39 -30.62 -9.72 26.65
CA PRO A 39 -32.07 -9.65 26.46
C PRO A 39 -32.54 -11.02 25.99
N GLN A 40 -33.37 -11.67 26.81
CA GLN A 40 -33.99 -12.94 26.47
C GLN A 40 -35.05 -12.65 25.41
N VAL A 41 -34.66 -12.71 24.14
CA VAL A 41 -35.62 -12.75 23.03
C VAL A 41 -36.40 -14.05 23.20
N ALA A 42 -37.71 -13.93 23.50
CA ALA A 42 -38.60 -15.07 23.62
C ALA A 42 -38.44 -15.97 22.39
N ARG A 43 -38.01 -17.21 22.61
CA ARG A 43 -37.92 -18.22 21.56
C ARG A 43 -39.36 -18.58 21.18
N ALA A 44 -39.87 -17.93 20.13
CA ALA A 44 -41.10 -18.36 19.50
C ALA A 44 -40.96 -19.85 19.13
N ALA A 45 -41.92 -20.66 19.57
CA ALA A 45 -41.96 -22.07 19.22
C ALA A 45 -41.96 -22.18 17.69
N ALA A 46 -40.91 -22.79 17.14
CA ALA A 46 -40.84 -23.09 15.72
C ALA A 46 -41.87 -24.18 15.41
N GLY A 47 -43.04 -23.78 14.92
CA GLY A 47 -43.86 -24.67 14.11
C GLY A 47 -43.06 -25.15 12.88
N PRO A 48 -43.51 -26.20 12.18
CA PRO A 48 -42.76 -26.75 11.05
C PRO A 48 -42.46 -25.64 10.04
N LEU A 49 -41.17 -25.42 9.77
CA LEU A 49 -40.70 -24.44 8.81
C LEU A 49 -41.28 -24.81 7.43
N ALA A 50 -42.23 -24.02 6.94
CA ALA A 50 -42.66 -24.12 5.56
C ALA A 50 -41.44 -23.83 4.66
N ALA A 51 -41.20 -24.70 3.67
CA ALA A 51 -40.09 -24.52 2.73
C ALA A 51 -40.24 -23.17 2.00
N PRO A 52 -39.16 -22.38 1.86
CA PRO A 52 -39.23 -21.11 1.14
C PRO A 52 -39.61 -21.37 -0.32
N LEU A 53 -40.62 -20.65 -0.81
CA LEU A 53 -41.02 -20.67 -2.20
C LEU A 53 -39.83 -20.18 -3.07
N PRO A 54 -39.58 -20.78 -4.25
CA PRO A 54 -38.51 -20.34 -5.12
C PRO A 54 -38.75 -18.89 -5.55
N ALA A 55 -37.80 -18.00 -5.24
CA ALA A 55 -37.82 -16.62 -5.69
C ALA A 55 -37.68 -16.60 -7.22
N ARG A 56 -38.76 -16.27 -7.94
CA ARG A 56 -38.72 -16.08 -9.39
C ARG A 56 -38.07 -14.74 -9.71
N VAL A 57 -36.80 -14.75 -10.09
CA VAL A 57 -36.11 -13.57 -10.63
C VAL A 57 -36.77 -13.20 -11.96
N LYS A 58 -37.56 -12.12 -11.99
CA LYS A 58 -38.28 -11.67 -13.19
C LYS A 58 -37.36 -10.98 -14.22
N ASN A 59 -36.16 -10.57 -13.80
CA ASN A 59 -35.22 -9.80 -14.62
C ASN A 59 -33.83 -10.46 -14.62
N ALA A 60 -33.73 -11.73 -15.00
CA ALA A 60 -32.43 -12.27 -15.36
C ALA A 60 -32.05 -11.68 -16.72
N SER A 61 -31.15 -10.69 -16.74
CA SER A 61 -30.58 -10.16 -17.98
C SER A 61 -29.75 -11.24 -18.65
N THR A 62 -30.36 -12.00 -19.56
CA THR A 62 -29.64 -12.85 -20.49
C THR A 62 -29.05 -11.95 -21.56
N VAL A 63 -27.85 -11.41 -21.30
CA VAL A 63 -27.02 -10.90 -22.38
C VAL A 63 -26.64 -12.13 -23.21
N THR A 64 -27.29 -12.30 -24.35
CA THR A 64 -26.90 -13.29 -25.35
C THR A 64 -25.46 -12.96 -25.73
N ALA A 65 -24.51 -13.80 -25.30
CA ALA A 65 -23.12 -13.69 -25.72
C ALA A 65 -23.08 -13.80 -27.24
N ALA A 66 -22.82 -12.69 -27.92
CA ALA A 66 -22.56 -12.70 -29.35
C ALA A 66 -21.36 -13.64 -29.58
N GLY A 67 -21.56 -14.68 -30.39
CA GLY A 67 -20.58 -15.74 -30.59
C GLY A 67 -19.27 -15.21 -31.19
N GLY A 68 -18.28 -15.01 -30.32
CA GLY A 68 -16.92 -14.61 -30.65
C GLY A 68 -16.13 -14.31 -29.38
N THR A 69 -14.81 -14.51 -29.39
CA THR A 69 -13.95 -14.11 -28.27
C THR A 69 -14.02 -12.58 -28.13
N PRO A 70 -14.45 -12.04 -26.97
CA PRO A 70 -14.52 -10.60 -26.77
C PRO A 70 -13.14 -9.95 -26.96
N SER A 71 -13.10 -8.79 -27.61
CA SER A 71 -11.86 -8.03 -27.83
C SER A 71 -11.72 -6.87 -26.83
N ARG A 72 -10.47 -6.45 -26.57
CA ARG A 72 -10.18 -5.29 -25.71
C ARG A 72 -10.60 -4.01 -26.46
N VAL A 73 -11.52 -3.24 -25.87
CA VAL A 73 -12.00 -1.98 -26.45
C VAL A 73 -11.24 -0.78 -25.88
N ARG A 74 -11.04 -0.77 -24.56
CA ARG A 74 -10.40 0.35 -23.85
C ARG A 74 -9.80 -0.13 -22.55
N GLU A 75 -8.67 0.46 -22.17
CA GLU A 75 -8.12 0.32 -20.83
C GLU A 75 -8.82 1.22 -19.81
N LEU A 76 -9.13 0.66 -18.64
CA LEU A 76 -9.68 1.37 -17.48
C LEU A 76 -8.53 1.86 -16.60
N GLU A 77 -7.87 2.95 -16.99
CA GLU A 77 -6.67 3.47 -16.33
C GLU A 77 -6.90 3.82 -14.85
N GLU A 78 -8.12 4.26 -14.51
CA GLU A 78 -8.53 4.56 -13.13
C GLU A 78 -8.57 3.31 -12.22
N ARG A 79 -8.55 2.11 -12.82
CA ARG A 79 -8.51 0.82 -12.14
C ARG A 79 -7.12 0.19 -12.12
N ARG A 80 -6.06 0.88 -12.60
CA ARG A 80 -4.68 0.40 -12.45
C ARG A 80 -4.33 0.22 -10.97
N THR A 81 -3.56 -0.81 -10.70
CA THR A 81 -2.87 -1.01 -9.43
C THR A 81 -1.38 -1.25 -9.70
N ALA A 82 -0.57 -1.42 -8.65
CA ALA A 82 0.84 -1.72 -8.80
C ALA A 82 1.08 -2.96 -9.69
N SER A 83 0.20 -3.96 -9.64
CA SER A 83 0.38 -5.24 -10.32
C SER A 83 -0.78 -5.63 -11.25
N SER A 84 -1.69 -4.72 -11.57
CA SER A 84 -2.83 -5.04 -12.44
C SER A 84 -3.26 -3.93 -13.39
N THR A 85 -3.72 -4.35 -14.57
CA THR A 85 -4.39 -3.51 -15.57
C THR A 85 -5.77 -4.06 -15.87
N SER A 86 -6.79 -3.19 -15.93
CA SER A 86 -8.16 -3.59 -16.27
C SER A 86 -8.55 -3.07 -17.65
N TYR A 87 -9.25 -3.89 -18.43
CA TYR A 87 -9.74 -3.58 -19.76
C TYR A 87 -11.25 -3.78 -19.87
N ARG A 88 -11.93 -2.86 -20.54
CA ARG A 88 -13.32 -3.05 -20.98
C ARG A 88 -13.32 -3.88 -22.26
N MET A 89 -14.09 -4.96 -22.24
CA MET A 89 -14.26 -5.86 -23.38
C MET A 89 -15.47 -5.46 -24.24
N SER A 90 -15.49 -5.93 -25.49
CA SER A 90 -16.55 -5.62 -26.47
C SER A 90 -17.94 -6.13 -26.07
N ASP A 91 -18.01 -7.15 -25.23
CA ASP A 91 -19.24 -7.73 -24.70
C ASP A 91 -19.73 -7.05 -23.40
N GLY A 92 -19.05 -5.97 -22.98
CA GLY A 92 -19.35 -5.23 -21.77
C GLY A 92 -18.69 -5.77 -20.51
N THR A 93 -18.07 -6.95 -20.55
CA THR A 93 -17.32 -7.53 -19.42
C THR A 93 -16.01 -6.77 -19.17
N THR A 94 -15.34 -7.10 -18.05
CA THR A 94 -14.03 -6.54 -17.70
C THR A 94 -13.01 -7.67 -17.64
N GLN A 95 -11.91 -7.50 -18.36
CA GLN A 95 -10.73 -8.36 -18.26
C GLN A 95 -9.70 -7.69 -17.35
N VAL A 96 -9.14 -8.45 -16.41
CA VAL A 96 -8.03 -7.96 -15.58
C VAL A 96 -6.79 -8.77 -15.89
N GLU A 97 -5.71 -8.08 -16.21
CA GLU A 97 -4.38 -8.64 -16.36
C GLU A 97 -3.63 -8.44 -15.03
N LEU A 98 -3.13 -9.53 -14.45
CA LEU A 98 -2.43 -9.54 -13.17
C LEU A 98 -0.98 -9.97 -13.38
N SER A 99 -0.07 -9.28 -12.70
CA SER A 99 1.35 -9.61 -12.61
C SER A 99 1.68 -10.06 -11.19
N THR A 100 2.66 -10.94 -11.05
CA THR A 100 3.16 -11.38 -9.74
C THR A 100 3.98 -10.29 -9.05
N GLU A 101 4.69 -9.49 -9.85
CA GLU A 101 5.49 -8.36 -9.42
C GLU A 101 4.79 -7.03 -9.76
N PRO A 102 5.14 -5.93 -9.08
CA PRO A 102 4.71 -4.60 -9.49
C PRO A 102 5.23 -4.25 -10.90
N VAL A 103 4.33 -3.80 -11.77
CA VAL A 103 4.61 -3.29 -13.13
C VAL A 103 4.23 -1.82 -13.29
N HIS A 104 3.50 -1.26 -12.32
CA HIS A 104 3.18 0.17 -12.24
C HIS A 104 3.65 0.78 -10.92
N TYR A 105 3.98 2.07 -10.96
CA TYR A 105 4.26 2.89 -9.78
C TYR A 105 3.42 4.17 -9.82
N LYS A 106 3.23 4.81 -8.67
CA LYS A 106 2.60 6.14 -8.61
C LYS A 106 3.68 7.21 -8.74
N ASP A 107 3.49 8.13 -9.67
CA ASP A 107 4.33 9.33 -9.76
C ASP A 107 4.03 10.31 -8.63
N SER A 108 4.82 11.39 -8.55
CA SER A 108 4.63 12.45 -7.55
C SER A 108 3.28 13.18 -7.65
N LYS A 109 2.54 13.00 -8.74
CA LYS A 109 1.18 13.53 -8.96
C LYS A 109 0.11 12.49 -8.63
N GLY A 110 0.49 11.32 -8.14
CA GLY A 110 -0.40 10.21 -7.79
C GLY A 110 -0.94 9.42 -8.99
N LYS A 111 -0.39 9.62 -10.20
CA LYS A 111 -0.82 8.89 -11.39
C LYS A 111 -0.03 7.60 -11.56
N TRP A 112 -0.72 6.55 -12.00
CA TRP A 112 -0.09 5.27 -12.32
C TRP A 112 0.71 5.38 -13.62
N GLN A 113 1.99 5.08 -13.52
CA GLN A 113 2.94 5.00 -14.63
C GLN A 113 3.51 3.59 -14.72
N VAL A 114 3.88 3.16 -15.91
CA VAL A 114 4.55 1.87 -16.12
C VAL A 114 5.99 1.96 -15.64
N ILE A 115 6.46 0.91 -14.97
CA ILE A 115 7.86 0.77 -14.54
C ILE A 115 8.74 0.57 -15.78
N ASP A 116 9.78 1.40 -15.90
CA ASP A 116 10.79 1.31 -16.95
C ASP A 116 12.16 1.07 -16.30
N THR A 117 12.72 -0.11 -16.58
CA THR A 117 14.00 -0.58 -16.04
C THR A 117 15.21 -0.10 -16.85
N LYS A 118 14.98 0.69 -17.90
CA LYS A 118 16.06 1.21 -18.73
C LYS A 118 16.89 2.24 -17.96
N VAL A 119 18.19 2.07 -18.02
CA VAL A 119 19.16 3.07 -17.57
C VAL A 119 19.38 4.08 -18.70
N THR A 120 19.24 5.36 -18.40
CA THR A 120 19.42 6.48 -19.33
C THR A 120 20.62 7.33 -18.95
N ALA A 121 21.05 8.21 -19.85
CA ALA A 121 22.07 9.21 -19.51
C ALA A 121 21.62 10.03 -18.30
N GLY A 122 22.52 10.20 -17.34
CA GLY A 122 22.30 10.98 -16.13
C GLY A 122 22.37 12.49 -16.42
N SER A 123 22.01 13.28 -15.42
CA SER A 123 22.15 14.73 -15.47
C SER A 123 23.11 15.22 -14.37
N GLY A 124 23.76 16.36 -14.61
CA GLY A 124 24.70 16.95 -13.66
C GLY A 124 25.94 16.08 -13.39
N GLU A 125 26.14 15.70 -12.14
CA GLU A 125 27.31 14.94 -11.68
C GLU A 125 27.24 13.45 -12.00
N ASP A 126 26.06 12.92 -12.30
CA ASP A 126 25.85 11.50 -12.54
C ASP A 126 26.05 11.15 -14.03
N SER A 127 26.63 9.97 -14.31
CA SER A 127 26.82 9.43 -15.66
C SER A 127 25.53 8.85 -16.22
N PHE A 128 24.81 8.11 -15.39
CA PHE A 128 23.59 7.40 -15.75
C PHE A 128 22.56 7.48 -14.62
N GLU A 129 21.29 7.30 -14.97
CA GLU A 129 20.22 7.19 -14.00
C GLU A 129 19.12 6.23 -14.44
N ASN A 130 18.37 5.72 -13.47
CA ASN A 130 17.07 5.09 -13.65
C ASN A 130 16.09 5.72 -12.65
N ALA A 131 14.96 6.21 -13.15
CA ALA A 131 14.06 7.08 -12.39
C ALA A 131 12.56 6.91 -12.72
N LYS A 132 12.22 5.93 -13.57
CA LYS A 132 10.85 5.67 -14.02
C LYS A 132 10.27 4.46 -13.30
N ASN A 133 10.26 4.55 -11.97
CA ASN A 133 9.89 3.49 -11.04
C ASN A 133 9.69 4.09 -9.64
N SER A 134 9.45 3.24 -8.65
CA SER A 134 9.22 3.65 -7.25
C SER A 134 10.47 4.08 -6.49
N PHE A 135 11.65 4.00 -7.10
CA PHE A 135 12.93 4.40 -6.54
C PHE A 135 13.74 5.15 -7.60
N ARG A 136 14.87 5.73 -7.23
CA ARG A 136 15.81 6.34 -8.15
C ARG A 136 17.20 5.77 -7.91
N THR A 137 17.85 5.37 -8.99
CA THR A 137 19.25 4.94 -8.96
C THR A 137 20.07 5.89 -9.82
N ARG A 138 21.16 6.40 -9.27
CA ARG A 138 22.12 7.27 -9.95
C ARG A 138 23.50 6.63 -9.94
N PHE A 139 24.18 6.66 -11.07
CA PHE A 139 25.52 6.10 -11.25
C PHE A 139 26.51 7.25 -11.44
N GLY A 140 27.49 7.37 -10.57
CA GLY A 140 28.43 8.50 -10.61
C GLY A 140 29.55 8.32 -11.64
N LYS A 141 30.49 9.27 -11.62
CA LYS A 141 31.64 9.35 -12.55
C LYS A 141 32.96 8.92 -11.92
N SER A 142 32.98 8.71 -10.60
CA SER A 142 34.19 8.47 -9.82
C SER A 142 34.01 7.31 -8.86
N SER A 143 35.12 6.69 -8.48
CA SER A 143 35.13 5.51 -7.61
C SER A 143 34.59 5.81 -6.21
N ASP A 144 34.78 7.01 -5.70
CA ASP A 144 34.27 7.44 -4.39
C ASP A 144 32.75 7.67 -4.36
N ARG A 145 32.10 7.70 -5.53
CA ARG A 145 30.64 7.83 -5.69
C ARG A 145 30.17 6.99 -6.87
N LEU A 146 30.11 5.67 -6.69
CA LEU A 146 29.69 4.73 -7.74
C LEU A 146 28.17 4.74 -7.93
N LEU A 147 27.43 4.69 -6.83
CA LEU A 147 25.98 4.51 -6.84
C LEU A 147 25.33 5.40 -5.78
N THR A 148 24.18 5.96 -6.10
CA THR A 148 23.23 6.46 -5.11
C THR A 148 21.88 5.83 -5.38
N PHE A 149 21.36 5.10 -4.39
CA PHE A 149 20.02 4.55 -4.40
C PHE A 149 19.13 5.41 -3.50
N GLU A 150 17.97 5.80 -3.99
CA GLU A 150 17.02 6.67 -3.30
C GLU A 150 15.62 6.05 -3.37
N ALA A 151 14.99 5.87 -2.22
CA ALA A 151 13.64 5.36 -2.09
C ALA A 151 12.96 5.99 -0.87
N ASP A 152 11.67 6.30 -0.97
CA ASP A 152 10.87 6.85 0.13
C ASP A 152 11.48 8.10 0.81
N GLY A 153 12.24 8.89 0.05
CA GLY A 153 12.92 10.11 0.55
C GLY A 153 14.22 9.86 1.30
N GLU A 154 14.65 8.61 1.44
CA GLU A 154 15.94 8.22 2.00
C GLU A 154 16.92 7.85 0.88
N SER A 155 18.22 8.01 1.14
CA SER A 155 19.26 7.68 0.16
C SER A 155 20.45 6.96 0.77
N ILE A 156 20.97 5.99 0.05
CA ILE A 156 22.18 5.22 0.39
C ILE A 156 23.16 5.37 -0.77
N GLY A 157 24.41 5.71 -0.43
CA GLY A 157 25.52 5.81 -1.37
C GLY A 157 26.47 4.62 -1.28
N LEU A 158 27.02 4.21 -2.41
CA LEU A 158 28.14 3.27 -2.49
C LEU A 158 29.31 3.95 -3.20
N GLY A 159 30.50 3.81 -2.62
CA GLY A 159 31.75 4.28 -3.19
C GLY A 159 32.94 3.55 -2.55
N ALA A 160 34.07 3.60 -3.24
CA ALA A 160 35.35 3.11 -2.78
C ALA A 160 36.36 4.27 -2.82
N ALA A 161 37.19 4.40 -1.78
CA ALA A 161 38.31 5.31 -1.84
C ALA A 161 39.21 4.88 -3.01
N GLY A 162 39.31 5.75 -4.03
CA GLY A 162 40.26 5.53 -5.12
C GLY A 162 41.70 5.54 -4.59
N GLU A 163 42.60 4.96 -5.37
CA GLU A 163 44.05 5.00 -5.11
C GLU A 163 44.65 6.35 -5.51
#